data_AF-A0A945BH09-F1
#
_entry.id   AF-A0A945BH09-F1
#
_cell.length_a   1.000
_cell.length_b   1.000
_cell.length_c   1.000
_cell.angle_alpha   90.00
_cell.angle_beta   90.00
_cell.angle_gamma   90.00
#
_symmetry.space_group_name_H-M   'P 1'
#
loop_
_entity.id
_entity.type
_entity.pdbx_description
1 polymer ?
#
loop_
_entity_poly.entity_id
_entity_poly.type
_entity_poly.pdbx_seq_one_letter_code
_entity_poly.pdbx_strand_id
1 'polypeptide(L)' 'MKEKLQKFRELLIEVVATALTFLCLGIVVQLLIDDTILGWDPVGNVKDAGSAFVGIIAIVLLYILFIRKK' A
#
# COMPACT_ATOMS: atom_id res chain seq x y z
N MET A 1 26.48 -13.72 -0.95
CA MET A 1 25.51 -12.99 -1.81
C MET A 1 24.07 -13.23 -1.40
N LYS A 2 23.63 -14.49 -1.20
CA LYS A 2 22.24 -14.82 -0.82
C LYS A 2 21.73 -14.08 0.43
N GLU A 3 22.53 -14.03 1.50
CA GLU A 3 22.12 -13.36 2.75
C GLU A 3 21.93 -11.84 2.63
N LYS A 4 22.78 -11.15 1.85
CA LYS A 4 22.62 -9.71 1.60
C LYS A 4 21.33 -9.42 0.81
N LEU A 5 21.01 -10.28 -0.16
CA LEU A 5 19.78 -10.19 -0.93
C LEU A 5 18.54 -10.41 -0.06
N GLN A 6 18.64 -11.34 0.89
CA GLN A 6 17.55 -11.70 1.80
C GLN A 6 17.26 -10.57 2.80
N LYS A 7 18.31 -9.98 3.41
CA LYS A 7 18.18 -8.80 4.26
C LYS A 7 17.61 -7.59 3.51
N PHE A 8 18.03 -7.38 2.27
CA PHE A 8 17.48 -6.30 1.44
C PHE A 8 15.99 -6.51 1.15
N ARG A 9 15.57 -7.75 0.86
CA ARG A 9 14.16 -8.09 0.67
C ARG A 9 13.34 -7.84 1.93
N GLU A 10 13.85 -8.24 3.10
CA GLU A 10 13.18 -8.00 4.39
C GLU A 10 13.00 -6.50 4.65
N LEU A 11 14.05 -5.71 4.42
CA LEU A 11 14.00 -4.26 4.56
C LEU A 11 13.00 -3.62 3.59
N LEU A 12 12.95 -4.06 2.33
CA LEU A 12 11.95 -3.59 1.36
C LEU A 12 10.53 -3.90 1.83
N ILE A 13 10.28 -5.11 2.33
CA ILE A 13 8.96 -5.50 2.84
C ILE A 13 8.56 -4.59 4.00
N GLU A 14 9.47 -4.33 4.93
CA GLU A 14 9.23 -3.49 6.10
C GLU A 14 8.97 -2.03 5.73
N VAL A 15 9.77 -1.47 4.81
CA VAL A 15 9.58 -0.11 4.29
C VAL A 15 8.24 0.01 3.56
N VAL A 16 7.89 -0.95 2.71
CA VAL A 16 6.61 -0.94 1.99
C VAL A 16 5.43 -1.07 2.96
N ALA A 17 5.51 -1.95 3.97
CA ALA A 17 4.46 -2.07 4.97
C ALA A 17 4.28 -0.78 5.79
N THR A 18 5.38 -0.12 6.13
CA THR A 18 5.36 1.17 6.82
C THR A 18 4.74 2.25 5.94
N ALA A 19 5.18 2.36 4.67
CA ALA A 19 4.64 3.32 3.71
C ALA A 19 3.13 3.10 3.48
N LEU A 20 2.68 1.84 3.39
CA LEU A 20 1.27 1.50 3.26
C LEU A 20 0.47 1.95 4.50
N THR A 21 1.03 1.78 5.70
CA THR A 21 0.40 2.25 6.94
C THR A 21 0.23 3.78 6.93
N PHE A 22 1.26 4.52 6.52
CA PHE A 22 1.18 5.98 6.36
C PHE A 22 0.18 6.40 5.28
N LEU A 23 0.13 5.69 4.14
CA LEU A 23 -0.85 5.94 3.09
C LEU A 23 -2.28 5.76 3.61
N CYS A 24 -2.57 4.66 4.29
CA CYS A 24 -3.89 4.40 4.87
C CYS A 24 -4.26 5.45 5.92
N LEU A 25 -3.33 5.84 6.80
CA LEU A 25 -3.55 6.90 7.78
C LEU A 25 -3.83 8.24 7.08
N GLY A 26 -3.04 8.58 6.06
CA GLY A 26 -3.24 9.78 5.25
C GLY A 26 -4.61 9.83 4.59
N ILE A 27 -5.06 8.71 4.01
CA ILE A 27 -6.42 8.61 3.43
C ILE A 27 -7.49 8.91 4.49
N VAL A 28 -7.41 8.28 5.66
CA VAL A 28 -8.41 8.48 6.73
C VAL A 28 -8.40 9.92 7.22
N VAL A 29 -7.22 10.49 7.48
CA VAL A 29 -7.09 11.87 7.96
C VAL A 29 -7.62 12.87 6.92
N GLN A 30 -7.29 12.68 5.64
CA GLN A 30 -7.77 13.55 4.57
C GLN A 30 -9.29 13.48 4.45
N LEU A 31 -9.89 12.28 4.53
CA LEU A 31 -11.35 12.12 4.49
C LEU A 31 -12.06 12.77 5.70
N LEU A 32 -11.39 12.85 6.86
CA LEU A 32 -11.96 13.49 8.05
C LEU A 32 -11.88 15.01 8.01
N ILE A 33 -10.79 15.56 7.48
CA ILE A 33 -10.54 17.01 7.42
C ILE A 33 -11.15 17.63 6.16
N ASP A 34 -11.43 16.82 5.13
CA ASP A 34 -11.95 17.23 3.82
C ASP A 34 -11.05 18.25 3.09
N ASP A 35 -9.73 18.17 3.35
CA ASP A 35 -8.69 18.98 2.74
C ASP A 35 -7.36 18.20 2.67
N THR A 36 -6.45 18.65 1.81
CA THR A 36 -5.11 18.06 1.63
C THR A 36 -4.26 18.14 2.90
N ILE A 37 -3.43 17.11 3.12
CA ILE A 37 -2.55 17.03 4.29
C ILE A 37 -1.22 17.67 3.92
N LEU A 38 -1.01 18.93 4.27
CA LEU A 38 0.25 19.65 3.97
C LEU A 38 0.61 19.61 2.46
N GLY A 39 -0.39 19.71 1.59
CA GLY A 39 -0.21 19.62 0.12
C GLY A 39 -0.09 18.19 -0.42
N TRP A 40 -0.16 17.17 0.44
CA TRP A 40 -0.29 15.77 0.04
C TRP A 40 -1.76 15.38 -0.11
N ASP A 41 -2.12 14.82 -1.26
CA ASP A 41 -3.47 14.34 -1.61
C ASP A 41 -3.49 12.81 -1.79
N PRO A 42 -3.40 12.01 -0.69
CA PRO A 42 -3.44 10.56 -0.79
C PRO A 42 -4.74 10.00 -1.39
N VAL A 43 -5.89 10.64 -1.12
CA VAL A 43 -7.19 10.20 -1.67
C VAL A 43 -7.23 10.39 -3.19
N GLY A 44 -6.83 11.57 -3.67
CA GLY A 44 -6.70 11.88 -5.09
C GLY A 44 -5.73 10.94 -5.79
N ASN A 45 -4.55 10.69 -5.21
CA ASN A 45 -3.57 9.75 -5.76
C ASN A 45 -4.13 8.34 -5.97
N VAL A 46 -4.91 7.82 -5.01
CA VAL A 46 -5.54 6.50 -5.13
C VAL A 46 -6.66 6.52 -6.17
N LYS A 47 -7.44 7.60 -6.22
CA LYS A 47 -8.52 7.78 -7.19
C LYS A 47 -7.98 7.86 -8.62
N ASP A 48 -6.88 8.58 -8.82
CA ASP A 48 -6.19 8.73 -10.11
C ASP A 48 -5.54 7.43 -10.57
N ALA A 49 -5.06 6.60 -9.63
CA ALA A 49 -4.61 5.24 -9.93
C ALA A 49 -5.76 4.35 -10.45
N GLY A 50 -7.01 4.72 -10.18
CA GLY A 50 -8.22 4.17 -10.81
C GLY A 50 -8.30 2.65 -10.77
N SER A 51 -8.61 2.06 -11.92
CA SER A 51 -8.81 0.61 -12.07
C SER A 51 -7.55 -0.23 -11.78
N ALA A 52 -6.35 0.36 -11.89
CA ALA A 52 -5.10 -0.33 -11.60
C ALA A 52 -4.99 -0.66 -10.10
N PHE A 53 -5.42 0.25 -9.21
CA PHE A 53 -5.40 0.02 -7.77
C PHE A 53 -6.35 -1.11 -7.36
N VAL A 54 -7.57 -1.09 -7.91
CA VAL A 54 -8.57 -2.16 -7.71
C VAL A 54 -8.04 -3.50 -8.22
N GLY A 55 -7.39 -3.51 -9.39
CA GLY A 55 -6.78 -4.70 -9.97
C GLY A 55 -5.70 -5.32 -9.08
N ILE A 56 -4.82 -4.49 -8.51
CA ILE A 56 -3.78 -4.96 -7.58
C ILE A 56 -4.41 -5.52 -6.29
N ILE A 57 -5.39 -4.83 -5.70
CA ILE A 57 -6.09 -5.34 -4.51
C ILE A 57 -6.78 -6.66 -4.81
N ALA A 58 -7.45 -6.79 -5.96
CA ALA A 58 -8.10 -8.02 -6.36
C ALA A 58 -7.09 -9.18 -6.50
N ILE A 59 -5.94 -8.95 -7.15
CA ILE A 59 -4.88 -9.96 -7.28
C ILE A 59 -4.33 -10.35 -5.91
N VAL A 60 -4.10 -9.40 -5.01
CA VAL A 60 -3.62 -9.67 -3.65
C VAL A 60 -4.64 -10.47 -2.85
N LEU A 61 -5.92 -10.12 -2.91
CA LEU A 61 -7.00 -10.87 -2.26
C LEU A 61 -7.11 -12.28 -2.81
N LEU A 62 -7.07 -12.44 -4.14
CA LEU A 62 -7.05 -13.77 -4.77
C LEU A 62 -5.82 -14.58 -4.33
N TYR A 63 -4.64 -13.97 -4.27
CA TYR A 63 -3.43 -14.63 -3.76
C TYR A 63 -3.61 -15.10 -2.30
N ILE A 64 -4.15 -14.25 -1.42
CA ILE A 64 -4.41 -14.61 -0.03
C ILE A 64 -5.45 -15.74 0.08
N LEU A 65 -6.55 -15.64 -0.67
CA LEU A 65 -7.67 -16.60 -0.60
C LEU A 65 -7.35 -17.95 -1.24
N PHE A 66 -6.52 -17.98 -2.29
CA PHE A 66 -6.29 -19.18 -3.11
C PHE A 66 -4.89 -19.80 -2.96
N ILE A 67 -3.84 -18.99 -2.76
CA ILE A 67 -2.46 -19.49 -2.64
C ILE A 67 -2.03 -19.60 -1.17
N ARG A 68 -2.60 -18.75 -0.30
CA ARG A 68 -2.32 -18.76 1.14
C ARG A 68 -3.35 -19.54 1.96
N LYS A 69 -4.23 -20.30 1.31
CA LYS A 69 -4.89 -21.45 1.97
C LYS A 69 -3.81 -22.52 2.16
N LYS A 70 -3.57 -22.88 3.42
CA LYS A 70 -2.79 -24.07 3.81
C LYS A 70 -3.10 -25.26 2.91
#